data_AF-A0A6C0DHP6-F1
#
_entry.id   AF-A0A6C0DHP6-F1
#
_cell.length_a   1.000
_cell.length_b   1.000
_cell.length_c   1.000
_cell.angle_alpha   90.00
_cell.angle_beta   90.00
_cell.angle_gamma   90.00
#
_symmetry.space_group_name_H-M   'P 1'
#
loop_
_entity.id
_entity.type
_entity.pdbx_description
1 polymer ?
#
loop_
_entity_poly.entity_id
_entity_poly.type
_entity_poly.pdbx_seq_one_letter_code
_entity_poly.pdbx_strand_id
1 'polypeptide(L)'
;MKIMEKDIYSLYILENYKHNLNSSVNDIVKNYKEIINELLKFILENLKIKNNIYSRFIILRAIDTVTNVFNIILYYTNNIDLTFYHCQKSYYYYVEFIEQISEDQHVFLQLNSRDASTYVLKKTIYELNHDIKKNMKQCNKEIKNKLDKANDYIYFFKNILELIFQKIDLENQTSEKKMELIEKIYLTLNSIVLLKLDHHSSKILMYLFEKIFIIEKDISIDLYIEIIFNTIKQCIKNINKPIENIEKNILNYDRAIIKLDSNNNIDKFIKIFISN
;
A
#
# COMPACT_ATOMS: atom_id res chain seq x y z
N MET A 1 -10.35 9.41 -21.38
CA MET A 1 -10.90 8.04 -21.22
C MET A 1 -12.13 7.89 -22.11
N LYS A 2 -12.18 6.87 -22.99
CA LYS A 2 -13.24 6.64 -23.98
C LYS A 2 -14.56 6.30 -23.29
N ILE A 3 -15.64 6.91 -23.76
CA ILE A 3 -17.00 6.86 -23.16
C ILE A 3 -17.67 5.46 -23.24
N MET A 4 -17.06 4.46 -23.87
CA MET A 4 -17.68 3.13 -24.08
C MET A 4 -17.41 2.07 -22.98
N GLU A 5 -16.50 2.28 -22.04
CA GLU A 5 -16.22 1.28 -20.97
C GLU A 5 -17.15 1.42 -19.75
N LYS A 6 -18.01 2.44 -19.72
CA LYS A 6 -18.74 2.85 -18.50
C LYS A 6 -19.82 1.85 -18.08
N ASP A 7 -20.41 1.12 -19.02
CA ASP A 7 -21.54 0.24 -18.73
C ASP A 7 -21.09 -1.17 -18.34
N ILE A 8 -19.99 -1.69 -18.92
CA ILE A 8 -19.54 -3.08 -18.69
C ILE A 8 -19.07 -3.27 -17.25
N TYR A 9 -18.49 -2.25 -16.61
CA TYR A 9 -18.01 -2.30 -15.22
C TYR A 9 -18.99 -1.69 -14.22
N SER A 10 -20.30 -1.78 -14.49
CA SER A 10 -21.32 -1.32 -13.55
C SER A 10 -21.54 -2.32 -12.40
N LEU A 11 -21.60 -1.83 -11.15
CA LEU A 11 -21.93 -2.64 -9.98
C LEU A 11 -23.42 -3.07 -9.93
N TYR A 12 -24.25 -2.58 -10.85
CA TYR A 12 -25.65 -3.00 -10.96
C TYR A 12 -25.82 -4.26 -11.83
N ILE A 13 -24.84 -4.57 -12.67
CA ILE A 13 -24.87 -5.72 -13.59
C ILE A 13 -24.52 -6.99 -12.80
N LEU A 14 -25.39 -8.01 -12.84
CA LEU A 14 -25.21 -9.24 -12.05
C LEU A 14 -24.04 -10.10 -12.57
N GLU A 15 -23.78 -10.07 -13.87
CA GLU A 15 -22.69 -10.79 -14.54
C GLU A 15 -21.31 -10.37 -14.03
N ASN A 16 -21.21 -9.17 -13.47
CA ASN A 16 -19.98 -8.67 -12.86
C ASN A 16 -19.65 -9.32 -11.52
N TYR A 17 -20.60 -10.05 -10.91
CA TYR A 17 -20.43 -10.78 -9.66
C TYR A 17 -20.14 -12.25 -9.96
N LYS A 18 -18.85 -12.58 -9.96
CA LYS A 18 -18.34 -13.91 -10.30
C LYS A 18 -18.55 -14.88 -9.13
N HIS A 19 -18.95 -16.11 -9.45
CA HIS A 19 -19.07 -17.18 -8.46
C HIS A 19 -17.72 -17.63 -7.88
N ASN A 20 -16.66 -17.60 -8.70
CA ASN A 20 -15.32 -18.01 -8.33
C ASN A 20 -14.32 -16.85 -8.55
N LEU A 21 -13.33 -16.78 -7.66
CA LEU A 21 -12.17 -15.92 -7.82
C LEU A 21 -11.08 -16.67 -8.60
N ASN A 22 -11.06 -16.44 -9.92
CA ASN A 22 -10.12 -17.10 -10.84
C ASN A 22 -8.70 -16.55 -10.74
N SER A 23 -8.55 -15.33 -10.22
CA SER A 23 -7.25 -14.68 -10.03
C SER A 23 -6.43 -15.37 -8.94
N SER A 24 -5.12 -15.51 -9.18
CA SER A 24 -4.20 -15.99 -8.15
C SER A 24 -3.95 -14.91 -7.10
N VAL A 25 -3.40 -15.29 -5.94
CA VAL A 25 -2.95 -14.33 -4.92
C VAL A 25 -1.96 -13.32 -5.52
N ASN A 26 -1.05 -13.78 -6.38
CA ASN A 26 -0.08 -12.91 -7.04
C ASN A 26 -0.75 -11.89 -7.97
N ASP A 27 -1.81 -12.27 -8.69
CA ASP A 27 -2.53 -11.36 -9.58
C ASP A 27 -3.27 -10.28 -8.80
N ILE A 28 -3.88 -10.65 -7.68
CA ILE A 28 -4.58 -9.72 -6.77
C ILE A 28 -3.58 -8.72 -6.20
N VAL A 29 -2.46 -9.22 -5.67
CA VAL A 29 -1.40 -8.39 -5.07
C VAL A 29 -0.71 -7.51 -6.11
N LYS A 30 -0.54 -7.99 -7.34
CA LYS A 30 -0.03 -7.20 -8.48
C LYS A 30 -0.98 -6.04 -8.81
N ASN A 31 -2.27 -6.32 -9.02
CA ASN A 31 -3.28 -5.29 -9.31
C ASN A 31 -3.32 -4.23 -8.21
N TYR A 32 -3.28 -4.65 -6.94
CA TYR A 32 -3.26 -3.72 -5.82
C TYR A 32 -2.04 -2.78 -5.86
N LYS A 33 -0.82 -3.30 -6.11
CA LYS A 33 0.38 -2.46 -6.24
C LYS A 33 0.28 -1.48 -7.41
N GLU A 34 -0.26 -1.92 -8.54
CA GLU A 34 -0.46 -1.06 -9.71
C GLU A 34 -1.40 0.10 -9.36
N ILE A 35 -2.52 -0.18 -8.68
CA ILE A 35 -3.45 0.84 -8.17
C ILE A 35 -2.75 1.84 -7.24
N ILE A 36 -1.96 1.35 -6.27
CA ILE A 36 -1.24 2.23 -5.34
C ILE A 36 -0.22 3.10 -6.08
N ASN A 37 0.51 2.53 -7.04
CA ASN A 37 1.47 3.26 -7.84
C ASN A 37 0.79 4.35 -8.69
N GLU A 38 -0.34 4.04 -9.33
CA GLU A 38 -1.14 5.02 -10.08
C GLU A 38 -1.68 6.13 -9.17
N LEU A 39 -2.25 5.76 -8.02
CA LEU A 39 -2.75 6.71 -7.01
C LEU A 39 -1.65 7.69 -6.57
N LEU A 40 -0.46 7.17 -6.24
CA LEU A 40 0.64 8.01 -5.78
C LEU A 40 1.10 8.98 -6.86
N LYS A 41 1.26 8.52 -8.10
CA LYS A 41 1.61 9.40 -9.25
C LYS A 41 0.55 10.47 -9.45
N PHE A 42 -0.72 10.07 -9.45
CA PHE A 42 -1.84 10.98 -9.64
C PHE A 42 -1.91 12.06 -8.55
N ILE A 43 -1.65 11.71 -7.29
CA ILE A 43 -1.53 12.69 -6.19
C ILE A 43 -0.40 13.68 -6.46
N LEU A 44 0.80 13.20 -6.79
CA LEU A 44 1.97 14.09 -6.96
C LEU A 44 1.84 15.01 -8.18
N GLU A 45 1.08 14.60 -9.19
CA GLU A 45 0.80 15.39 -10.40
C GLU A 45 -0.29 16.45 -10.18
N ASN A 46 -1.33 16.16 -9.38
CA ASN A 46 -2.53 17.00 -9.31
C ASN A 46 -2.65 17.79 -8.00
N LEU A 47 -2.16 17.26 -6.87
CA LEU A 47 -2.27 17.96 -5.60
C LEU A 47 -1.09 18.91 -5.38
N LYS A 48 -1.40 20.17 -5.08
CA LYS A 48 -0.43 21.14 -4.58
C LYS A 48 -0.01 20.72 -3.16
N ILE A 49 1.12 20.03 -3.07
CA ILE A 49 1.74 19.63 -1.81
C ILE A 49 2.13 20.89 -1.04
N LYS A 50 1.33 21.22 -0.03
CA LYS A 50 1.55 22.32 0.91
C LYS A 50 1.66 21.70 2.29
N ASN A 51 2.71 22.01 3.04
CA ASN A 51 2.98 21.46 4.37
C ASN A 51 3.14 19.92 4.37
N ASN A 52 4.32 19.46 4.74
CA ASN A 52 4.67 18.04 4.77
C ASN A 52 3.73 17.17 5.63
N ILE A 53 3.29 17.67 6.79
CA ILE A 53 2.40 16.93 7.69
C ILE A 53 1.02 16.72 7.05
N TYR A 54 0.45 17.78 6.48
CA TYR A 54 -0.86 17.75 5.84
C TYR A 54 -0.85 16.83 4.60
N SER A 55 0.16 16.97 3.76
CA SER A 55 0.34 16.16 2.55
C SER A 55 0.45 14.67 2.88
N ARG A 56 1.20 14.32 3.93
CA ARG A 56 1.27 12.94 4.45
C ARG A 56 -0.11 12.42 4.86
N PHE A 57 -0.87 13.19 5.64
CA PHE A 57 -2.20 12.77 6.07
C PHE A 57 -3.16 12.54 4.90
N ILE A 58 -3.10 13.39 3.87
CA ILE A 58 -3.90 13.21 2.64
C ILE A 58 -3.53 11.90 1.95
N ILE A 59 -2.23 11.63 1.74
CA ILE A 59 -1.75 10.46 1.00
C ILE A 59 -2.13 9.17 1.73
N LEU A 60 -1.84 9.08 3.02
CA LEU A 60 -2.16 7.88 3.81
C LEU A 60 -3.66 7.62 3.83
N ARG A 61 -4.47 8.67 3.96
CA ARG A 61 -5.93 8.56 3.91
C ARG A 61 -6.44 8.14 2.53
N ALA A 62 -5.79 8.59 1.45
CA ALA A 62 -6.11 8.16 0.09
C ALA A 62 -5.85 6.66 -0.08
N ILE A 63 -4.67 6.19 0.36
CA ILE A 63 -4.29 4.78 0.37
C ILE A 63 -5.33 3.96 1.14
N ASP A 64 -5.65 4.35 2.38
CA ASP A 64 -6.66 3.68 3.20
C ASP A 64 -8.02 3.57 2.51
N THR A 65 -8.46 4.67 1.89
CA THR A 65 -9.76 4.74 1.20
C THR A 65 -9.79 3.76 0.03
N VAL A 66 -8.76 3.79 -0.82
CA VAL A 66 -8.68 2.94 -2.01
C VAL A 66 -8.48 1.48 -1.61
N THR A 67 -7.72 1.16 -0.56
CA THR A 67 -7.63 -0.21 -0.04
C THR A 67 -8.99 -0.72 0.42
N ASN A 68 -9.77 0.11 1.12
CA ASN A 68 -11.10 -0.30 1.58
C ASN A 68 -12.02 -0.59 0.39
N VAL A 69 -11.98 0.24 -0.66
CA VAL A 69 -12.72 -0.04 -1.91
C VAL A 69 -12.22 -1.34 -2.53
N PHE A 70 -10.91 -1.53 -2.67
CA PHE A 70 -10.33 -2.75 -3.23
C PHE A 70 -10.84 -4.00 -2.53
N ASN A 71 -10.69 -4.05 -1.20
CA ASN A 71 -11.06 -5.21 -0.40
C ASN A 71 -12.56 -5.49 -0.46
N ILE A 72 -13.40 -4.45 -0.38
CA ILE A 72 -14.85 -4.61 -0.36
C ILE A 72 -15.35 -5.03 -1.74
N ILE A 73 -14.96 -4.34 -2.81
CA ILE A 73 -15.40 -4.67 -4.17
C ILE A 73 -14.93 -6.08 -4.55
N LEU A 74 -13.67 -6.44 -4.28
CA LEU A 74 -13.15 -7.77 -4.58
C LEU A 74 -13.88 -8.86 -3.80
N TYR A 75 -14.13 -8.63 -2.51
CA TYR A 75 -14.86 -9.57 -1.66
C TYR A 75 -16.27 -9.83 -2.21
N TYR A 76 -17.01 -8.78 -2.56
CA TYR A 76 -18.39 -8.93 -2.99
C TYR A 76 -18.53 -9.47 -4.42
N THR A 77 -17.58 -9.17 -5.30
CA THR A 77 -17.72 -9.43 -6.75
C THR A 77 -16.86 -10.59 -7.25
N ASN A 78 -15.84 -11.01 -6.51
CA ASN A 78 -14.79 -11.93 -6.96
C ASN A 78 -14.20 -11.56 -8.34
N ASN A 79 -14.23 -10.27 -8.68
CA ASN A 79 -13.91 -9.78 -10.01
C ASN A 79 -12.79 -8.74 -9.93
N ILE A 80 -11.56 -9.18 -10.26
CA ILE A 80 -10.38 -8.33 -10.14
C ILE A 80 -10.41 -7.14 -11.11
N ASP A 81 -10.90 -7.33 -12.34
CA ASP A 81 -10.93 -6.27 -13.36
C ASP A 81 -11.91 -5.16 -12.96
N LEU A 82 -13.08 -5.58 -12.44
CA LEU A 82 -14.07 -4.68 -11.87
C LEU A 82 -13.53 -3.94 -10.64
N THR A 83 -12.83 -4.67 -9.76
CA THR A 83 -12.18 -4.08 -8.59
C THR A 83 -11.17 -3.01 -9.02
N PHE A 84 -10.32 -3.32 -9.99
CA PHE A 84 -9.34 -2.39 -10.54
C PHE A 84 -10.00 -1.12 -11.08
N TYR A 85 -11.03 -1.26 -11.92
CA TYR A 85 -11.79 -0.13 -12.46
C TYR A 85 -12.39 0.78 -11.36
N HIS A 86 -13.01 0.20 -10.34
CA HIS A 86 -13.60 0.98 -9.25
C HIS A 86 -12.56 1.63 -8.35
N CYS A 87 -11.40 0.99 -8.14
CA CYS A 87 -10.29 1.61 -7.43
C CYS A 87 -9.70 2.79 -8.19
N GLN A 88 -9.60 2.69 -9.52
CA GLN A 88 -9.16 3.82 -10.35
C GLN A 88 -10.09 5.02 -10.17
N LYS A 89 -11.39 4.81 -10.38
CA LYS A 89 -12.41 5.83 -10.09
C LYS A 89 -12.32 6.39 -8.68
N SER A 90 -12.05 5.54 -7.69
CA SER A 90 -11.97 5.94 -6.29
C SER A 90 -10.83 6.92 -6.02
N TYR A 91 -9.64 6.67 -6.57
CA TYR A 91 -8.56 7.63 -6.40
C TYR A 91 -8.80 8.93 -7.16
N TYR A 92 -9.43 8.89 -8.35
CA TYR A 92 -9.84 10.10 -9.06
C TYR A 92 -10.79 10.94 -8.21
N TYR A 93 -11.88 10.34 -7.73
CA TYR A 93 -12.86 11.02 -6.87
C TYR A 93 -12.24 11.55 -5.58
N TYR A 94 -11.30 10.82 -4.98
CA TYR A 94 -10.62 11.28 -3.78
C TYR A 94 -9.79 12.53 -4.07
N VAL A 95 -8.92 12.47 -5.08
CA VAL A 95 -7.99 13.55 -5.42
C VAL A 95 -8.73 14.80 -5.90
N GLU A 96 -9.72 14.67 -6.78
CA GLU A 96 -10.58 15.79 -7.22
C GLU A 96 -11.26 16.47 -6.02
N PHE A 97 -11.77 15.68 -5.06
CA PHE A 97 -12.40 16.24 -3.87
C PHE A 97 -11.38 17.01 -3.02
N ILE A 98 -10.18 16.45 -2.80
CA ILE A 98 -9.12 17.11 -2.05
C ILE A 98 -8.67 18.41 -2.73
N GLU A 99 -8.54 18.40 -4.06
CA GLU A 99 -8.19 19.59 -4.83
C GLU A 99 -9.23 20.70 -4.61
N GLN A 100 -10.52 20.39 -4.78
CA GLN A 100 -11.62 21.34 -4.57
C GLN A 100 -11.64 21.94 -3.16
N ILE A 101 -11.48 21.13 -2.11
CA ILE A 101 -11.52 21.64 -0.73
C ILE A 101 -10.22 22.34 -0.30
N SER A 102 -9.14 22.19 -1.08
CA SER A 102 -7.87 22.87 -0.83
C SER A 102 -7.82 24.27 -1.44
N GLU A 103 -8.85 24.66 -2.20
CA GLU A 103 -9.03 26.02 -2.72
C GLU A 103 -9.69 26.93 -1.67
N ASP A 104 -9.13 28.13 -1.49
CA ASP A 104 -9.51 29.08 -0.42
C ASP A 104 -11.00 29.46 -0.42
N GLN A 105 -11.69 29.28 -1.56
CA GLN A 105 -13.11 29.60 -1.73
C GLN A 105 -14.04 28.65 -0.95
N HIS A 106 -13.57 27.47 -0.53
CA HIS A 106 -14.40 26.43 0.10
C HIS A 106 -14.09 26.19 1.59
N VAL A 107 -13.21 26.99 2.19
CA VAL A 107 -12.78 26.85 3.60
C VAL A 107 -13.94 26.98 4.59
N PHE A 108 -14.98 27.74 4.25
CA PHE A 108 -16.21 27.88 5.06
C PHE A 108 -16.89 26.54 5.37
N LEU A 109 -16.80 25.56 4.46
CA LEU A 109 -17.47 24.26 4.63
C LEU A 109 -16.76 23.34 5.64
N GLN A 110 -15.53 23.68 6.07
CA GLN A 110 -14.73 22.91 7.03
C GLN A 110 -14.54 21.42 6.66
N LEU A 111 -14.57 21.12 5.36
CA LEU A 111 -14.39 19.76 4.84
C LEU A 111 -12.93 19.32 5.00
N ASN A 112 -12.73 18.03 5.20
CA ASN A 112 -11.40 17.43 5.37
C ASN A 112 -11.28 16.10 4.63
N SER A 113 -10.11 15.47 4.72
CA SER A 113 -9.81 14.21 4.01
C SER A 113 -10.71 13.03 4.42
N ARG A 114 -11.36 13.06 5.59
CA ARG A 114 -12.38 12.07 5.98
C ARG A 114 -13.66 12.21 5.17
N ASP A 115 -14.02 13.44 4.82
CA ASP A 115 -15.19 13.71 3.99
C ASP A 115 -14.93 13.24 2.55
N ALA A 116 -13.71 13.43 2.05
CA ALA A 116 -13.25 12.87 0.78
C ALA A 116 -13.37 11.33 0.77
N SER A 117 -12.88 10.65 1.82
CA SER A 117 -13.08 9.20 1.97
C SER A 117 -14.56 8.82 1.93
N THR A 118 -15.40 9.52 2.71
CA THR A 118 -16.83 9.24 2.78
C THR A 118 -17.53 9.43 1.44
N TYR A 119 -17.15 10.47 0.70
CA TYR A 119 -17.62 10.73 -0.67
C TYR A 119 -17.28 9.58 -1.61
N VAL A 120 -16.03 9.11 -1.59
CA VAL A 120 -15.57 7.98 -2.39
C VAL A 120 -16.35 6.70 -2.07
N LEU A 121 -16.50 6.34 -0.79
CA LEU A 121 -17.22 5.14 -0.38
C LEU A 121 -18.70 5.19 -0.83
N LYS A 122 -19.33 6.38 -0.79
CA LYS A 122 -20.71 6.59 -1.29
C LYS A 122 -20.79 6.43 -2.82
N LYS A 123 -19.78 6.87 -3.56
CA LYS A 123 -19.71 6.75 -5.04
C LYS A 123 -19.26 5.39 -5.54
N THR A 124 -18.91 4.46 -4.65
CA THR A 124 -18.36 3.15 -5.02
C THR A 124 -19.09 2.02 -4.29
N ILE A 125 -18.75 1.78 -3.03
CA ILE A 125 -19.27 0.66 -2.24
C ILE A 125 -20.79 0.73 -2.04
N TYR A 126 -21.36 1.93 -1.97
CA TYR A 126 -22.81 2.08 -1.78
C TYR A 126 -23.59 1.78 -3.06
N GLU A 127 -22.93 1.77 -4.23
CA GLU A 127 -23.52 1.38 -5.51
C GLU A 127 -23.54 -0.15 -5.71
N LEU A 128 -22.88 -0.93 -4.84
CA LEU A 128 -22.97 -2.39 -4.87
C LEU A 128 -24.43 -2.85 -4.69
N ASN A 129 -24.83 -3.79 -5.53
CA ASN A 129 -26.19 -4.34 -5.57
C ASN A 129 -26.63 -4.87 -4.20
N HIS A 130 -27.74 -4.29 -3.70
CA HIS A 130 -28.27 -4.58 -2.36
C HIS A 130 -28.73 -6.02 -2.19
N ASP A 131 -29.29 -6.63 -3.23
CA ASP A 131 -29.78 -8.01 -3.18
C ASP A 131 -28.62 -9.00 -3.10
N ILE A 132 -27.50 -8.70 -3.77
CA ILE A 132 -26.28 -9.50 -3.65
C ILE A 132 -25.68 -9.39 -2.24
N LYS A 133 -25.61 -8.19 -1.67
CA LYS A 133 -25.15 -7.99 -0.29
C LYS A 133 -25.97 -8.80 0.72
N LYS A 134 -27.30 -8.84 0.54
CA LYS A 134 -28.23 -9.55 1.43
C LYS A 134 -28.21 -11.06 1.25
N ASN A 135 -28.08 -11.53 0.00
CA ASN A 135 -28.19 -12.94 -0.36
C ASN A 135 -26.83 -13.64 -0.50
N MET A 136 -25.75 -12.99 -0.06
CA MET A 136 -24.41 -13.50 -0.21
C MET A 136 -24.26 -14.81 0.56
N LYS A 137 -24.15 -15.92 -0.19
CA LYS A 137 -23.81 -17.22 0.41
C LYS A 137 -22.43 -17.14 1.03
N GLN A 138 -22.23 -17.88 2.11
CA GLN A 138 -20.96 -17.91 2.82
C GLN A 138 -19.80 -18.18 1.86
N CYS A 139 -18.80 -17.29 1.88
CA CYS A 139 -17.63 -17.37 1.00
C CYS A 139 -17.01 -18.77 1.06
N ASN A 140 -16.79 -19.40 -0.10
CA ASN A 140 -16.10 -20.69 -0.18
C ASN A 140 -14.75 -20.60 0.54
N LYS A 141 -14.41 -21.64 1.31
CA LYS A 141 -13.15 -21.75 2.07
C LYS A 141 -11.92 -21.49 1.18
N GLU A 142 -11.93 -21.95 -0.07
CA GLU A 142 -10.81 -21.71 -0.98
C GLU A 142 -10.67 -20.22 -1.35
N ILE A 143 -11.77 -19.56 -1.70
CA ILE A 143 -11.79 -18.13 -2.03
C ILE A 143 -11.36 -17.32 -0.79
N LYS A 144 -11.90 -17.67 0.38
CA LYS A 144 -11.53 -17.04 1.63
C LYS A 144 -10.02 -17.15 1.90
N ASN A 145 -9.44 -18.34 1.75
CA ASN A 145 -8.00 -18.52 1.93
C ASN A 145 -7.16 -17.72 0.93
N LYS A 146 -7.62 -17.54 -0.32
CA LYS A 146 -6.93 -16.68 -1.30
C LYS A 146 -7.00 -15.21 -0.90
N LEU A 147 -8.18 -14.74 -0.48
CA LEU A 147 -8.39 -13.36 -0.03
C LEU A 147 -7.60 -13.06 1.24
N ASP A 148 -7.62 -13.96 2.23
CA ASP A 148 -6.86 -13.80 3.47
C ASP A 148 -5.35 -13.67 3.20
N LYS A 149 -4.79 -14.54 2.35
CA LYS A 149 -3.38 -14.44 1.93
C LYS A 149 -3.08 -13.13 1.20
N ALA A 150 -3.96 -12.70 0.28
CA ALA A 150 -3.77 -11.44 -0.42
C ALA A 150 -3.84 -10.24 0.55
N ASN A 151 -4.75 -10.29 1.52
CA ASN A 151 -4.92 -9.28 2.55
C ASN A 151 -3.69 -9.16 3.46
N ASP A 152 -3.00 -10.26 3.76
CA ASP A 152 -1.74 -10.23 4.51
C ASP A 152 -0.67 -9.40 3.76
N TYR A 153 -0.52 -9.60 2.45
CA TYR A 153 0.39 -8.77 1.62
C TYR A 153 -0.06 -7.31 1.57
N ILE A 154 -1.35 -7.06 1.36
CA ILE A 154 -1.90 -5.70 1.29
C ILE A 154 -1.66 -4.96 2.61
N TYR A 155 -1.91 -5.61 3.73
CA TYR A 155 -1.65 -5.08 5.07
C TYR A 155 -0.16 -4.76 5.25
N PHE A 156 0.72 -5.69 4.88
CA PHE A 156 2.16 -5.50 4.97
C PHE A 156 2.65 -4.33 4.10
N PHE A 157 2.13 -4.18 2.88
CA PHE A 157 2.44 -3.05 2.00
C PHE A 157 1.99 -1.72 2.58
N LYS A 158 0.79 -1.66 3.14
CA LYS A 158 0.27 -0.44 3.77
C LYS A 158 1.17 0.04 4.90
N ASN A 159 1.58 -0.86 5.77
CA ASN A 159 2.42 -0.52 6.90
C ASN A 159 3.82 -0.04 6.45
N ILE A 160 4.41 -0.65 5.40
CA ILE A 160 5.66 -0.14 4.82
C ILE A 160 5.47 1.25 4.22
N LEU A 161 4.38 1.47 3.48
CA LEU A 161 4.05 2.78 2.94
C LEU A 161 3.89 3.80 4.08
N GLU A 162 3.21 3.43 5.16
CA GLU A 162 3.06 4.28 6.34
C GLU A 162 4.42 4.69 6.92
N LEU A 163 5.33 3.73 7.15
CA LEU A 163 6.69 4.01 7.63
C LEU A 163 7.45 4.94 6.67
N ILE A 164 7.37 4.71 5.36
CA ILE A 164 8.03 5.53 4.35
C ILE A 164 7.47 6.96 4.36
N PHE A 165 6.16 7.12 4.29
CA PHE A 165 5.49 8.42 4.25
C PHE A 165 5.56 9.16 5.61
N GLN A 166 5.88 8.49 6.72
CA GLN A 166 6.16 9.17 7.99
C GLN A 166 7.43 10.01 7.95
N LYS A 167 8.45 9.62 7.15
CA LYS A 167 9.75 10.29 7.04
C LYS A 167 9.93 11.15 5.79
N ILE A 168 9.04 11.02 4.82
CA ILE A 168 9.12 11.76 3.57
C ILE A 168 9.03 13.27 3.84
N ASP A 169 9.80 14.06 3.10
CA ASP A 169 9.55 15.49 2.94
C ASP A 169 9.30 15.79 1.47
N LEU A 170 8.03 15.93 1.13
CA LEU A 170 7.59 16.18 -0.24
C LEU A 170 7.64 17.66 -0.64
N GLU A 171 7.69 18.58 0.32
CA GLU A 171 7.55 20.02 0.02
C GLU A 171 8.79 20.55 -0.72
N ASN A 172 9.97 20.13 -0.27
CA ASN A 172 11.25 20.63 -0.77
C ASN A 172 11.84 19.82 -1.95
N GLN A 173 11.09 18.85 -2.48
CA GLN A 173 11.56 17.96 -3.56
C GLN A 173 11.06 18.39 -4.94
N THR A 174 11.96 18.30 -5.93
CA THR A 174 11.62 18.43 -7.35
C THR A 174 10.67 17.31 -7.77
N SER A 175 9.87 17.57 -8.82
CA SER A 175 8.97 16.56 -9.39
C SER A 175 9.70 15.30 -9.85
N GLU A 176 10.94 15.44 -10.34
CA GLU A 176 11.79 14.31 -10.72
C GLU A 176 12.12 13.41 -9.52
N LYS A 177 12.64 13.97 -8.41
CA LYS A 177 12.96 13.22 -7.19
C LYS A 177 11.74 12.52 -6.59
N LYS A 178 10.58 13.20 -6.65
CA LYS A 178 9.28 12.65 -6.25
C LYS A 178 8.91 11.41 -7.04
N MET A 179 9.10 11.44 -8.36
CA MET A 179 8.80 10.30 -9.24
C MET A 179 9.81 9.16 -9.06
N GLU A 180 11.10 9.46 -8.90
CA GLU A 180 12.12 8.47 -8.55
C GLU A 180 11.78 7.76 -7.24
N LEU A 181 11.28 8.50 -6.24
CA LEU A 181 10.87 7.94 -4.96
C LEU A 181 9.69 6.98 -5.12
N ILE A 182 8.66 7.34 -5.90
CA ILE A 182 7.55 6.42 -6.22
C ILE A 182 8.07 5.14 -6.88
N GLU A 183 9.02 5.26 -7.81
CA GLU A 183 9.59 4.10 -8.49
C GLU A 183 10.35 3.19 -7.50
N LYS A 184 11.15 3.76 -6.60
CA LYS A 184 11.83 3.00 -5.53
C LYS A 184 10.83 2.30 -4.61
N ILE A 185 9.74 2.97 -4.24
CA ILE A 185 8.65 2.37 -3.45
C ILE A 185 8.05 1.17 -4.21
N TYR A 186 7.70 1.35 -5.49
CA TYR A 186 7.13 0.29 -6.32
C TYR A 186 8.05 -0.92 -6.45
N LEU A 187 9.35 -0.71 -6.69
CA LEU A 187 10.37 -1.76 -6.74
C LEU A 187 10.51 -2.51 -5.40
N THR A 188 10.41 -1.77 -4.29
CA THR A 188 10.43 -2.35 -2.93
C THR A 188 9.20 -3.22 -2.68
N LEU A 189 8.01 -2.77 -3.05
CA LEU A 189 6.78 -3.59 -2.92
C LEU A 189 6.82 -4.82 -3.83
N ASN A 190 7.47 -4.74 -4.99
CA ASN A 190 7.65 -5.87 -5.89
C ASN A 190 8.55 -6.96 -5.29
N SER A 191 9.65 -6.59 -4.63
CA SER A 191 10.57 -7.57 -4.05
C SER A 191 9.94 -8.35 -2.90
N ILE A 192 9.02 -7.76 -2.14
CA ILE A 192 8.30 -8.45 -1.05
C ILE A 192 7.48 -9.63 -1.55
N VAL A 193 6.83 -9.52 -2.71
CA VAL A 193 6.02 -10.63 -3.26
C VAL A 193 6.87 -11.89 -3.48
N LEU A 194 8.16 -11.70 -3.78
CA LEU A 194 9.10 -12.81 -3.98
C LEU A 194 9.45 -13.57 -2.70
N LEU A 195 9.23 -12.96 -1.53
CA LEU A 195 9.51 -13.59 -0.23
C LEU A 195 8.55 -14.73 0.13
N LYS A 196 7.37 -14.80 -0.51
CA LYS A 196 6.32 -15.79 -0.19
C LYS A 196 6.00 -15.84 1.31
N LEU A 197 5.92 -14.68 1.96
CA LEU A 197 5.72 -14.55 3.41
C LEU A 197 4.41 -15.22 3.85
N ASP A 198 4.48 -15.90 4.98
CA ASP A 198 3.30 -16.20 5.80
C ASP A 198 3.03 -15.06 6.81
N HIS A 199 1.91 -15.16 7.52
CA HIS A 199 1.48 -14.14 8.48
C HIS A 199 2.51 -13.89 9.57
N HIS A 200 3.10 -14.94 10.15
CA HIS A 200 4.07 -14.79 11.24
C HIS A 200 5.34 -14.09 10.76
N SER A 201 5.87 -14.52 9.62
CA SER A 201 7.04 -13.97 8.95
C SER A 201 6.85 -12.50 8.60
N SER A 202 5.65 -12.11 8.15
CA SER A 202 5.32 -10.72 7.85
C SER A 202 5.39 -9.82 9.10
N LYS A 203 4.94 -10.32 10.25
CA LYS A 203 5.00 -9.57 11.52
C LYS A 203 6.44 -9.35 12.00
N ILE A 204 7.28 -10.38 11.89
CA ILE A 204 8.70 -10.29 12.27
C ILE A 204 9.40 -9.23 11.41
N LEU A 205 9.19 -9.27 10.10
CA LEU A 205 9.79 -8.34 9.17
C LEU A 205 9.27 -6.90 9.40
N MET A 206 7.99 -6.75 9.74
CA MET A 206 7.43 -5.45 10.11
C MET A 206 8.07 -4.89 11.38
N TYR A 207 8.18 -5.70 12.44
CA TYR A 207 8.82 -5.30 13.68
C TYR A 207 10.27 -4.85 13.46
N LEU A 208 11.00 -5.54 12.57
CA LEU A 208 12.33 -5.10 12.16
C LEU A 208 12.32 -3.72 11.51
N PHE A 209 11.43 -3.49 10.55
CA PHE A 209 11.38 -2.19 9.85
C PHE A 209 10.99 -1.04 10.77
N GLU A 210 10.10 -1.29 11.74
CA GLU A 210 9.77 -0.35 12.81
C GLU A 210 10.99 -0.05 13.70
N LYS A 211 11.77 -1.07 14.07
CA LYS A 211 13.00 -0.86 14.85
C LYS A 211 14.01 -0.03 14.07
N ILE A 212 14.30 -0.38 12.82
CA ILE A 212 15.19 0.41 11.94
C ILE A 212 14.68 1.84 11.82
N PHE A 213 13.36 2.03 11.73
CA PHE A 213 12.74 3.35 11.66
C PHE A 213 12.99 4.20 12.91
N ILE A 214 12.84 3.62 14.11
CA ILE A 214 12.99 4.30 15.41
C ILE A 214 14.45 4.68 15.70
N ILE A 215 15.37 3.79 15.37
CA ILE A 215 16.75 3.86 15.87
C ILE A 215 17.53 5.03 15.25
N GLU A 216 17.18 5.44 14.03
CA GLU A 216 17.92 6.46 13.30
C GLU A 216 17.01 7.62 12.89
N LYS A 217 17.02 8.68 13.72
CA LYS A 217 16.21 9.88 13.48
C LYS A 217 16.66 10.69 12.26
N ASP A 218 17.94 10.61 11.90
CA ASP A 218 18.56 11.44 10.85
C ASP A 218 18.85 10.69 9.54
N ILE A 219 18.44 9.42 9.42
CA ILE A 219 18.55 8.68 8.15
C ILE A 219 17.62 9.31 7.09
N SER A 220 18.20 9.62 5.93
CA SER A 220 17.44 10.08 4.77
C SER A 220 16.46 9.01 4.27
N ILE A 221 15.34 9.44 3.69
CA ILE A 221 14.31 8.51 3.20
C ILE A 221 14.84 7.56 2.11
N ASP A 222 15.73 8.04 1.25
CA ASP A 222 16.37 7.23 0.21
C ASP A 222 17.17 6.08 0.82
N LEU A 223 17.95 6.38 1.85
CA LEU A 223 18.76 5.39 2.56
C LEU A 223 17.88 4.40 3.34
N TYR A 224 16.79 4.87 3.93
CA TYR A 224 15.83 4.00 4.62
C TYR A 224 15.17 3.00 3.65
N ILE A 225 14.74 3.46 2.47
CA ILE A 225 14.17 2.58 1.44
C ILE A 225 15.22 1.58 0.93
N GLU A 226 16.46 2.03 0.75
CA GLU A 226 17.56 1.14 0.35
C GLU A 226 17.84 0.06 1.41
N ILE A 227 17.81 0.40 2.71
CA ILE A 227 17.94 -0.56 3.80
C ILE A 227 16.80 -1.58 3.77
N ILE A 228 15.54 -1.14 3.63
CA ILE A 228 14.39 -2.04 3.51
C ILE A 228 14.58 -2.99 2.31
N PHE A 229 14.89 -2.43 1.14
CA PHE A 229 15.05 -3.19 -0.10
C PHE A 229 16.18 -4.22 0.00
N ASN A 230 17.34 -3.83 0.53
CA ASN A 230 18.48 -4.73 0.67
C ASN A 230 18.24 -5.80 1.74
N THR A 231 17.54 -5.46 2.83
CA THR A 231 17.09 -6.44 3.84
C THR A 231 16.20 -7.49 3.20
N ILE A 232 15.18 -7.06 2.44
CA ILE A 232 14.28 -7.98 1.69
C ILE A 232 15.09 -8.85 0.73
N LYS A 233 15.95 -8.25 -0.10
CA LYS A 233 16.78 -8.97 -1.07
C LYS A 233 17.63 -10.05 -0.42
N GLN A 234 18.10 -9.79 0.79
CA GLN A 234 18.97 -10.69 1.48
C GLN A 234 18.20 -11.76 2.28
N CYS A 235 16.98 -11.48 2.74
CA CYS A 235 16.01 -12.50 3.15
C CYS A 235 15.67 -13.44 1.98
N ILE A 236 15.46 -12.90 0.76
CA ILE A 236 15.20 -13.72 -0.46
C ILE A 236 16.36 -14.69 -0.71
N LYS A 237 17.60 -14.23 -0.64
CA LYS A 237 18.80 -15.10 -0.84
C LYS A 237 18.88 -16.24 0.17
N ASN A 238 18.29 -16.07 1.35
CA ASN A 238 18.31 -17.04 2.45
C ASN A 238 16.94 -17.68 2.69
N ILE A 239 16.04 -17.70 1.69
CA ILE A 239 14.68 -18.27 1.78
C ILE A 239 14.62 -19.69 2.37
N ASN A 240 15.71 -20.45 2.30
CA ASN A 240 15.80 -21.80 2.86
C ASN A 240 16.15 -21.85 4.36
N LYS A 241 16.49 -20.73 5.00
CA LYS A 241 16.67 -20.63 6.46
C LYS A 241 15.36 -20.14 7.09
N PRO A 242 14.90 -20.76 8.19
CA PRO A 242 13.67 -20.32 8.86
C PRO A 242 13.83 -18.87 9.35
N ILE A 243 12.78 -18.06 9.15
CA ILE A 243 12.71 -16.66 9.59
C ILE A 243 12.85 -16.54 11.12
N GLU A 244 12.64 -17.62 11.87
CA GLU A 244 12.92 -17.75 13.31
C GLU A 244 14.39 -17.45 13.69
N ASN A 245 15.36 -17.67 12.78
CA ASN A 245 16.74 -17.24 13.02
C ASN A 245 16.90 -15.71 12.96
N ILE A 246 16.02 -15.02 12.23
CA ILE A 246 15.99 -13.56 12.15
C ILE A 246 15.52 -12.97 13.49
N GLU A 247 14.53 -13.57 14.17
CA GLU A 247 14.08 -13.13 15.50
C GLU A 247 15.20 -13.14 16.56
N LYS A 248 16.01 -14.20 16.59
CA LYS A 248 17.18 -14.27 17.49
C LYS A 248 18.22 -13.21 17.18
N ASN A 249 18.38 -12.86 15.92
CA ASN A 249 19.30 -11.80 15.48
C ASN A 249 18.76 -10.40 15.83
N ILE A 250 17.44 -10.20 15.83
CA ILE A 250 16.79 -8.95 16.27
C ILE A 250 16.97 -8.68 17.78
N LEU A 251 17.00 -9.72 18.63
CA LEU A 251 17.26 -9.54 20.07
C LEU A 251 18.72 -9.15 20.38
N ASN A 252 19.67 -9.65 19.59
CA ASN A 252 21.08 -9.26 19.69
C ASN A 252 21.34 -7.84 19.18
N TYR A 253 20.39 -7.29 18.42
CA TYR A 253 20.49 -6.05 17.69
C TYR A 253 20.26 -4.80 18.55
N ASP A 254 19.44 -4.87 19.62
CA ASP A 254 19.28 -3.77 20.60
C ASP A 254 20.64 -3.32 21.22
N ARG A 255 21.70 -4.13 21.09
CA ARG A 255 23.06 -3.84 21.59
C ARG A 255 24.05 -3.30 20.54
N ALA A 256 23.76 -3.45 19.24
CA ALA A 256 24.74 -3.22 18.18
C ALA A 256 24.59 -1.89 17.44
N ILE A 257 23.51 -1.14 17.66
CA ILE A 257 23.29 0.12 16.95
C ILE A 257 24.04 1.28 17.59
N ILE A 258 25.33 1.37 17.28
CA ILE A 258 26.09 2.60 17.46
C ILE A 258 26.83 2.87 16.14
N LYS A 259 26.30 3.86 15.40
CA LYS A 259 26.84 4.51 14.18
C LYS A 259 26.62 3.79 12.84
N LEU A 260 25.46 4.03 12.21
CA LEU A 260 25.25 3.80 10.77
C LEU A 260 25.53 5.07 9.95
N ASP A 261 26.77 5.56 9.97
CA ASP A 261 27.21 6.61 9.05
C ASP A 261 27.88 5.98 7.83
N SER A 262 27.30 6.12 6.63
CA SER A 262 27.77 5.69 5.29
C SER A 262 27.47 4.25 4.80
N ASN A 263 27.39 4.09 3.47
CA ASN A 263 27.10 2.83 2.73
C ASN A 263 27.92 1.61 3.18
N ASN A 264 29.15 1.81 3.68
CA ASN A 264 29.98 0.70 4.18
C ASN A 264 29.44 0.06 5.47
N ASN A 265 28.65 0.80 6.25
CA ASN A 265 28.04 0.28 7.48
C ASN A 265 26.75 -0.49 7.19
N ILE A 266 26.05 -0.22 6.08
CA ILE A 266 24.82 -0.93 5.69
C ILE A 266 25.11 -2.36 5.28
N ASP A 267 26.10 -2.60 4.41
CA ASP A 267 26.44 -3.98 4.04
C ASP A 267 26.94 -4.81 5.23
N LYS A 268 27.64 -4.16 6.17
CA LYS A 268 28.10 -4.79 7.42
C LYS A 268 26.94 -5.07 8.36
N PHE A 269 26.02 -4.14 8.50
CA PHE A 269 24.77 -4.25 9.26
C PHE A 269 23.88 -5.38 8.73
N ILE A 270 23.67 -5.39 7.42
CA ILE A 270 22.87 -6.36 6.70
C ILE A 270 23.55 -7.75 6.82
N LYS A 271 24.88 -7.84 6.69
CA LYS A 271 25.64 -9.08 6.96
C LYS A 271 25.52 -9.54 8.41
N ILE A 272 25.61 -8.66 9.41
CA ILE A 272 25.42 -9.05 10.83
C ILE A 272 23.99 -9.59 11.05
N PHE A 273 23.01 -9.05 10.31
CA PHE A 273 21.61 -9.41 10.43
C PHE A 273 21.29 -10.82 9.87
N ILE A 274 21.96 -11.23 8.79
CA ILE A 274 21.60 -12.46 8.05
C ILE A 274 22.71 -13.53 8.05
N SER A 275 23.97 -13.14 8.28
CA SER A 275 25.08 -14.09 8.47
C SER A 275 25.17 -14.49 9.94
N ASN A 276 24.27 -15.38 10.35
CA ASN A 276 24.45 -16.47 11.31
C ASN A 276 23.22 -17.38 11.18
#